data_AF-A0A1B9C0T9-F1
#
_entry.id   AF-A0A1B9C0T9-F1
#
_cell.length_a   1.000
_cell.length_b   1.000
_cell.length_c   1.000
_cell.angle_alpha   90.00
_cell.angle_beta   90.00
_cell.angle_gamma   90.00
#
_symmetry.space_group_name_H-M   'P 1'
#
loop_
_entity.id
_entity.type
_entity.pdbx_description
1 polymer ?
#
loop_
_entity_poly.entity_id
_entity_poly.type
_entity_poly.pdbx_seq_one_letter_code
_entity_poly.pdbx_strand_id
1 'polypeptide(L)'
;MSISPFNVIEEAGTAVLTLTEGLEKDEFLASRLTRAETRRQLHLMSAAALLLSAEIHALMVEIDWDGWRTLDQRLATSDQAADILLWLAVRALAPDTLMWLRVYRKNQPEWFKEDAMKADVCYPAISPGTGACP
;
A
#
# COMPACT_ATOMS: atom_id res chain seq x y z
N MET A 1 -14.61 -3.29 -16.95
CA MET A 1 -14.31 -3.10 -15.52
C MET A 1 -12.92 -2.53 -15.45
N SER A 2 -12.80 -1.23 -15.20
CA SER A 2 -11.58 -0.69 -14.61
C SER A 2 -11.36 -1.43 -13.28
N ILE A 3 -10.11 -1.76 -12.99
CA ILE A 3 -9.71 -2.33 -11.70
C ILE A 3 -9.06 -1.17 -10.95
N SER A 4 -9.76 -0.63 -9.96
CA SER A 4 -9.23 0.43 -9.08
C SER A 4 -7.90 -0.01 -8.45
N PRO A 5 -6.84 0.81 -8.50
CA PRO A 5 -5.57 0.49 -7.85
C PRO A 5 -5.71 0.23 -6.34
N PHE A 6 -6.66 0.89 -5.67
CA PHE A 6 -6.93 0.64 -4.25
C PHE A 6 -7.42 -0.79 -3.99
N ASN A 7 -8.27 -1.34 -4.85
CA ASN A 7 -8.75 -2.72 -4.70
C ASN A 7 -7.59 -3.71 -4.89
N VAL A 8 -6.69 -3.44 -5.84
CA VAL A 8 -5.48 -4.27 -6.05
C VAL A 8 -4.60 -4.27 -4.80
N ILE A 9 -4.36 -3.11 -4.19
CA ILE A 9 -3.54 -3.01 -2.96
C ILE A 9 -4.18 -3.83 -1.84
N GLU A 10 -5.50 -3.72 -1.66
CA GLU A 10 -6.22 -4.43 -0.59
C GLU A 10 -6.24 -5.95 -0.78
N GLU A 11 -6.55 -6.42 -1.98
CA GLU A 11 -6.59 -7.84 -2.30
C GLU A 11 -5.20 -8.46 -2.17
N ALA A 12 -4.19 -7.83 -2.76
CA ALA A 12 -2.82 -8.31 -2.71
C ALA A 12 -2.25 -8.26 -1.29
N GLY A 13 -2.52 -7.19 -0.54
CA GLY A 13 -2.10 -7.08 0.85
C GLY A 13 -2.78 -8.12 1.75
N THR A 14 -4.07 -8.38 1.56
CA THR A 14 -4.78 -9.45 2.29
C THR A 14 -4.17 -10.82 2.00
N ALA A 15 -3.81 -11.08 0.73
CA ALA A 15 -3.11 -12.30 0.36
C ALA A 15 -1.73 -12.38 1.05
N VAL A 16 -0.95 -11.31 1.11
CA VAL A 16 0.33 -11.27 1.85
C VAL A 16 0.12 -11.66 3.32
N LEU A 17 -0.83 -11.03 4.00
CA LEU A 17 -1.11 -11.31 5.41
C LEU A 17 -1.55 -12.76 5.63
N THR A 18 -2.35 -13.32 4.72
CA THR A 18 -2.82 -14.70 4.80
C THR A 18 -1.68 -15.70 4.57
N LEU A 19 -0.85 -15.47 3.56
CA LEU A 19 0.27 -16.35 3.20
C LEU A 19 1.36 -16.41 4.27
N THR A 20 1.45 -15.36 5.09
CA THR A 20 2.51 -15.18 6.08
C THR A 20 2.00 -15.25 7.53
N GLU A 21 0.72 -15.57 7.71
CA GLU A 21 0.11 -15.71 9.02
C GLU A 21 0.85 -16.75 9.86
N GLY A 22 1.24 -16.37 11.08
CA GLY A 22 1.91 -17.25 12.04
C GLY A 22 3.33 -17.66 11.67
N LEU A 23 3.87 -17.23 10.52
CA LEU A 23 5.25 -17.52 10.15
C LEU A 23 6.22 -16.63 10.92
N GLU A 24 7.32 -17.22 11.36
CA GLU A 24 8.51 -16.49 11.74
C GLU A 24 9.44 -16.27 10.55
N LYS A 25 10.40 -15.35 10.70
CA LYS A 25 11.31 -14.94 9.61
C LYS A 25 12.01 -16.14 8.98
N ASP A 26 12.57 -17.04 9.78
CA ASP A 26 13.36 -18.16 9.27
C ASP A 26 12.48 -19.19 8.54
N GLU A 27 11.24 -19.38 8.98
CA GLU A 27 10.26 -20.26 8.31
C GLU A 27 9.85 -19.68 6.95
N PHE A 28 9.60 -18.37 6.91
CA PHE A 28 9.37 -17.65 5.67
C PHE A 28 10.57 -17.77 4.72
N LEU A 29 11.79 -17.56 5.23
CA LEU A 29 13.04 -17.68 4.47
C LEU A 29 13.39 -19.12 4.06
N ALA A 30 12.81 -20.12 4.70
CA ALA A 30 12.92 -21.52 4.28
C ALA A 30 11.91 -21.87 3.15
N SER A 31 10.70 -21.30 3.17
CA SER A 31 9.64 -21.63 2.19
C SER A 31 9.77 -20.90 0.85
N ARG A 32 10.37 -21.57 -0.14
CA ARG A 32 10.54 -21.01 -1.51
C ARG A 32 9.22 -20.60 -2.15
N LEU A 33 8.17 -21.41 -1.98
CA LEU A 33 6.86 -21.14 -2.59
C LEU A 33 6.19 -19.93 -1.93
N THR A 34 6.18 -19.87 -0.60
CA THR A 34 5.60 -18.73 0.14
C THR A 34 6.33 -17.43 -0.20
N ARG A 35 7.67 -17.44 -0.28
CA ARG A 35 8.42 -16.24 -0.68
C ARG A 35 8.11 -15.79 -2.10
N ALA A 36 8.07 -16.72 -3.04
CA ALA A 36 7.81 -16.38 -4.44
C ALA A 36 6.42 -15.75 -4.61
N GLU A 37 5.40 -16.32 -3.97
CA GLU A 37 4.05 -15.76 -4.02
C GLU A 37 3.94 -14.44 -3.24
N THR A 38 4.54 -14.35 -2.06
CA THR A 38 4.56 -13.08 -1.28
C THR A 38 5.22 -11.96 -2.07
N ARG A 39 6.33 -12.24 -2.76
CA ARG A 39 7.01 -11.32 -3.67
C ARG A 39 6.11 -10.88 -4.82
N ARG A 40 5.37 -11.80 -5.42
CA ARG A 40 4.40 -11.48 -6.48
C ARG A 40 3.30 -10.55 -5.96
N GLN A 41 2.76 -10.80 -4.78
CA GLN A 41 1.70 -9.98 -4.18
C GLN A 41 2.22 -8.59 -3.78
N LEU A 42 3.40 -8.50 -3.16
CA LEU A 42 4.02 -7.22 -2.83
C LEU A 42 4.34 -6.39 -4.08
N HIS A 43 4.73 -7.03 -5.19
CA HIS A 43 4.87 -6.35 -6.47
C HIS A 43 3.52 -5.81 -6.99
N LEU A 44 2.41 -6.55 -6.81
CA LEU A 44 1.10 -6.04 -7.20
C LEU A 44 0.71 -4.82 -6.37
N MET A 45 0.98 -4.84 -5.05
CA MET A 45 0.76 -3.68 -4.19
C MET A 45 1.61 -2.48 -4.62
N SER A 46 2.91 -2.67 -4.85
CA SER A 46 3.80 -1.57 -5.24
C SER A 46 3.43 -0.98 -6.60
N ALA A 47 3.17 -1.83 -7.59
CA ALA A 47 2.73 -1.37 -8.92
C ALA A 47 1.41 -0.60 -8.85
N ALA A 48 0.43 -1.07 -8.08
CA ALA A 48 -0.83 -0.37 -7.89
C ALA A 48 -0.66 0.96 -7.13
N ALA A 49 0.18 1.00 -6.10
CA ALA A 49 0.50 2.23 -5.37
C ALA A 49 1.13 3.29 -6.29
N LEU A 50 1.99 2.89 -7.23
CA LEU A 50 2.62 3.77 -8.21
C LEU A 50 1.67 4.26 -9.32
N LEU A 51 0.51 3.61 -9.52
CA LEU A 51 -0.53 4.07 -10.44
C LEU A 51 -1.42 5.17 -9.86
N LEU A 52 -1.42 5.35 -8.53
CA LEU A 52 -2.14 6.43 -7.88
C LEU A 52 -1.54 7.79 -8.25
N SER A 53 -2.38 8.83 -8.31
CA SER A 53 -1.92 10.18 -8.65
C SER A 53 -1.05 10.76 -7.53
N ALA A 54 -0.19 11.71 -7.88
CA ALA A 54 0.59 12.47 -6.91
C ALA A 54 -0.29 13.21 -5.89
N GLU A 55 -1.51 13.59 -6.28
CA GLU A 55 -2.49 14.18 -5.37
C GLU A 55 -2.96 13.19 -4.31
N ILE A 56 -3.25 11.93 -4.66
CA ILE A 56 -3.56 10.88 -3.68
C ILE A 56 -2.37 10.66 -2.75
N HIS A 57 -1.14 10.59 -3.28
CA HIS A 57 0.05 10.46 -2.45
C HIS A 57 0.18 11.61 -1.45
N ALA A 58 -0.14 12.83 -1.86
CA ALA A 58 -0.09 14.02 -1.00
C ALA A 58 -1.24 14.09 0.02
N LEU A 59 -2.41 13.52 -0.28
CA LEU A 59 -3.56 13.49 0.63
C LEU A 59 -3.44 12.37 1.68
N MET A 60 -2.82 11.25 1.32
CA MET A 60 -2.67 10.09 2.19
C MET A 60 -1.27 10.03 2.81
N VAL A 61 -0.93 11.03 3.62
CA VAL A 61 0.44 11.24 4.13
C VAL A 61 0.93 10.16 5.09
N GLU A 62 0.01 9.43 5.71
CA GLU A 62 0.34 8.37 6.66
C GLU A 62 0.75 7.05 5.99
N ILE A 63 0.56 6.91 4.67
CA ILE A 63 1.07 5.76 3.91
C ILE A 63 2.48 6.08 3.38
N ASP A 64 3.41 5.14 3.60
CA ASP A 64 4.80 5.26 3.15
C ASP A 64 4.93 4.98 1.63
N TRP A 65 4.61 5.97 0.81
CA TRP A 65 4.70 5.90 -0.65
C TRP A 65 6.14 5.74 -1.16
N ASP A 66 7.11 6.33 -0.46
CA ASP A 66 8.53 6.19 -0.81
C ASP A 66 9.06 4.78 -0.48
N GLY A 67 8.56 4.17 0.59
CA GLY A 67 8.76 2.76 0.92
C GLY A 67 8.25 1.84 -0.19
N TRP A 68 7.06 2.09 -0.72
CA TRP A 68 6.52 1.34 -1.86
C TRP A 68 7.35 1.49 -3.13
N ARG A 69 7.81 2.71 -3.45
CA ARG A 69 8.70 2.95 -4.60
C ARG A 69 10.04 2.24 -4.45
N THR A 70 10.60 2.27 -3.25
CA THR A 70 11.86 1.59 -2.93
C THR A 70 11.70 0.07 -3.02
N LEU A 71 10.59 -0.47 -2.52
CA LEU A 71 10.28 -1.89 -2.61
C LEU A 71 10.16 -2.32 -4.07
N ASP A 72 9.41 -1.58 -4.89
CA ASP A 72 9.23 -1.88 -6.33
C ASP A 72 10.57 -2.05 -7.06
N GLN A 73 11.49 -1.10 -6.86
CA GLN A 73 12.82 -1.12 -7.44
C GLN A 73 13.67 -2.31 -6.96
N ARG A 74 13.48 -2.74 -5.72
CA ARG A 74 14.24 -3.86 -5.10
C ARG A 74 13.66 -5.22 -5.43
N LEU A 75 12.36 -5.34 -5.69
CA LEU A 75 11.73 -6.63 -6.01
C LEU A 75 12.19 -7.20 -7.36
N ALA A 76 12.78 -6.37 -8.22
CA ALA A 76 13.45 -6.79 -9.46
C ALA A 76 14.70 -7.65 -9.24
N THR A 77 15.29 -7.65 -8.03
CA THR A 77 16.44 -8.49 -7.68
C THR A 77 16.06 -9.63 -6.73
N SER A 78 16.76 -10.75 -6.84
CA SER A 78 16.57 -11.93 -6.00
C SER A 78 17.87 -12.27 -5.26
N ASP A 79 18.19 -11.46 -4.24
CA ASP A 79 19.32 -11.65 -3.34
C ASP A 79 18.88 -11.64 -1.86
N GLN A 80 19.83 -11.88 -0.95
CA GLN A 80 19.55 -11.93 0.49
C GLN A 80 19.01 -10.61 1.04
N ALA A 81 19.45 -9.47 0.48
CA ALA A 81 18.96 -8.16 0.91
C ALA A 81 17.50 -7.97 0.48
N ALA A 82 17.14 -8.40 -0.73
CA ALA A 82 15.76 -8.40 -1.21
C ALA A 82 14.87 -9.31 -0.36
N ASP A 83 15.36 -10.46 0.09
CA ASP A 83 14.59 -11.36 0.98
C ASP A 83 14.38 -10.75 2.38
N ILE A 84 15.34 -10.00 2.91
CA ILE A 84 15.16 -9.24 4.15
C ILE A 84 14.12 -8.14 3.96
N LEU A 85 14.20 -7.39 2.86
CA LEU A 85 13.22 -6.35 2.54
C LEU A 85 11.82 -6.92 2.36
N LEU A 86 11.71 -8.10 1.74
CA LEU A 86 10.44 -8.82 1.59
C LEU A 86 9.81 -9.07 2.96
N TRP A 87 10.60 -9.57 3.92
CA TRP A 87 10.12 -9.80 5.28
C TRP A 87 9.74 -8.51 6.00
N LEU A 88 10.51 -7.43 5.85
CA LEU A 88 10.16 -6.14 6.45
C LEU A 88 8.85 -5.59 5.87
N ALA A 89 8.63 -5.73 4.56
CA ALA A 89 7.40 -5.31 3.92
C ALA A 89 6.18 -6.11 4.42
N VAL A 90 6.34 -7.42 4.63
CA VAL A 90 5.32 -8.29 5.25
C VAL A 90 4.96 -7.82 6.66
N ARG A 91 5.96 -7.44 7.45
CA ARG A 91 5.77 -7.13 8.88
C ARG A 91 5.32 -5.71 9.19
N ALA A 92 5.57 -4.76 8.29
CA ALA A 92 5.30 -3.35 8.52
C ALA A 92 4.57 -2.71 7.34
N LEU A 93 5.23 -2.61 6.18
CA LEU A 93 4.73 -1.77 5.08
C LEU A 93 3.33 -2.19 4.58
N ALA A 94 3.12 -3.48 4.34
CA ALA A 94 1.82 -4.00 3.89
C ALA A 94 0.72 -3.84 4.95
N PRO A 95 0.86 -4.33 6.20
CA PRO A 95 -0.19 -4.17 7.21
C PRO A 95 -0.49 -2.71 7.54
N ASP A 96 0.52 -1.84 7.64
CA ASP A 96 0.32 -0.42 7.93
C ASP A 96 -0.45 0.27 6.80
N THR A 97 -0.12 -0.05 5.54
CA THR A 97 -0.85 0.47 4.38
C THR A 97 -2.31 0.05 4.41
N LEU A 98 -2.61 -1.23 4.66
CA LEU A 98 -3.99 -1.73 4.73
C LEU A 98 -4.78 -1.09 5.88
N MET A 99 -4.14 -0.89 7.03
CA MET A 99 -4.74 -0.20 8.16
C MET A 99 -5.14 1.24 7.77
N TRP A 100 -4.23 1.99 7.17
CA TRP A 100 -4.51 3.38 6.77
C TRP A 100 -5.53 3.48 5.63
N LEU A 101 -5.47 2.60 4.63
CA LEU A 101 -6.50 2.56 3.58
C LEU A 101 -7.90 2.34 4.16
N ARG A 102 -8.03 1.50 5.19
CA ARG A 102 -9.29 1.33 5.92
C ARG A 102 -9.74 2.61 6.62
N VAL A 103 -8.81 3.35 7.23
CA VAL A 103 -9.09 4.64 7.88
C VAL A 103 -9.56 5.67 6.85
N TYR A 104 -8.83 5.86 5.75
CA TYR A 104 -9.21 6.80 4.70
C TYR A 104 -10.52 6.41 4.04
N ARG A 105 -10.74 5.13 3.73
CA ARG A 105 -12.01 4.69 3.11
C ARG A 105 -13.21 4.99 3.98
N LYS A 106 -13.06 4.91 5.30
CA LYS A 106 -14.12 5.28 6.25
C LYS A 106 -14.36 6.79 6.28
N ASN A 107 -13.30 7.59 6.24
CA ASN A 107 -13.38 9.03 6.42
C ASN A 107 -13.69 9.79 5.12
N GLN A 108 -13.16 9.32 4.00
CA GLN A 108 -13.18 9.95 2.67
C GLN A 108 -13.42 8.89 1.56
N PRO A 109 -14.62 8.28 1.52
CA PRO A 109 -14.94 7.20 0.59
C PRO A 109 -14.90 7.62 -0.89
N GLU A 110 -15.03 8.91 -1.19
CA GLU A 110 -14.97 9.47 -2.55
C GLU A 110 -13.60 9.33 -3.20
N TRP A 111 -12.50 9.33 -2.44
CA TRP A 111 -11.14 9.15 -2.98
C TRP A 111 -10.95 7.77 -3.63
N PHE A 112 -11.80 6.80 -3.29
CA PHE A 112 -11.72 5.41 -3.77
C PHE A 112 -12.59 5.15 -5.03
N LYS A 113 -13.30 6.16 -5.55
CA LYS A 113 -14.14 6.03 -6.74
C LYS A 113 -13.33 6.33 -8.01
N GLU A 114 -13.48 5.50 -9.04
CA GLU A 114 -12.63 5.44 -10.25
C GLU A 114 -12.60 6.73 -11.11
N ASP A 115 -13.51 7.68 -10.90
CA ASP A 115 -13.60 8.93 -11.66
C ASP A 115 -13.44 10.21 -10.80
N ALA A 116 -13.28 10.08 -9.48
CA ALA A 116 -13.41 11.23 -8.58
C ALA A 116 -12.28 12.26 -8.68
N MET A 117 -11.12 11.87 -9.24
CA MET A 117 -9.93 12.74 -9.31
C MET A 117 -9.50 13.04 -10.76
N LYS A 118 -10.46 13.13 -11.69
CA LYS A 118 -10.22 13.71 -13.03
C LYS A 118 -10.99 15.01 -13.30
N ALA A 119 -11.74 15.52 -12.33
CA ALA A 119 -12.41 16.81 -12.46
C ALA A 119 -11.94 17.73 -11.34
N ASP A 120 -11.60 18.97 -11.70
CA ASP A 120 -11.37 20.15 -10.86
C ASP A 120 -12.22 20.19 -9.57
N VAL A 121 -11.84 19.47 -8.53
CA VAL A 121 -12.47 19.58 -7.21
C VAL A 121 -11.42 20.03 -6.22
N CYS A 122 -11.45 21.33 -5.95
CA CYS A 122 -10.75 21.95 -4.83
C CYS A 122 -11.28 21.31 -3.54
N TYR A 123 -10.59 20.28 -3.03
CA TYR A 123 -10.96 19.66 -1.76
C TYR A 123 -10.49 20.58 -0.63
N PRO A 124 -11.35 21.00 0.31
CA PRO A 124 -10.92 21.81 1.43
C PRO A 124 -9.99 20.98 2.32
N ALA A 125 -8.81 21.55 2.61
CA ALA A 125 -7.82 20.94 3.49
C ALA A 125 -8.48 20.47 4.80
N ILE A 126 -8.34 19.19 5.11
CA ILE A 126 -8.71 18.65 6.42
C ILE A 126 -7.63 19.09 7.40
N SER A 127 -7.69 20.33 7.87
CA SER A 127 -6.90 20.80 9.00
C SER A 127 -7.72 20.63 10.28
N PRO A 128 -7.22 19.93 11.31
CA PRO A 128 -7.86 19.94 12.61
C PRO A 128 -7.50 21.25 13.31
N GLY A 129 -8.49 22.13 13.42
CA GLY A 129 -8.57 23.15 14.48
C GLY A 129 -7.64 24.35 14.35
N THR A 130 -8.21 25.50 14.00
CA THR A 130 -8.37 26.61 14.94
C THR A 130 -9.43 27.56 14.38
N GLY A 131 -10.47 27.80 15.16
CA GLY A 131 -11.52 28.74 14.79
C GLY A 131 -11.00 30.17 14.74
N ALA A 132 -11.54 30.94 13.81
CA ALA A 132 -12.32 32.15 14.07
C ALA A 132 -12.38 33.00 12.78
N CYS A 133 -13.59 33.20 12.24
CA CYS A 133 -13.95 34.49 11.64
C CYS A 133 -14.04 35.52 12.79
N PRO A 134 -13.67 36.79 12.58
CA PRO A 134 -14.10 37.64 11.47
C PRO A 134 -13.02 38.10 10.50
#